data_AF-A0A1Z4J959-F1
#
_entry.id   AF-A0A1Z4J959-F1
#
_cell.length_a   1.000
_cell.length_b   1.000
_cell.length_c   1.000
_cell.angle_alpha   90.00
_cell.angle_beta   90.00
_cell.angle_gamma   90.00
#
_symmetry.space_group_name_H-M   'P 1'
#
loop_
_entity.id
_entity.type
_entity.pdbx_description
1 polymer ?
#
loop_
_entity_poly.entity_id
_entity_poly.type
_entity_poly.pdbx_seq_one_letter_code
_entity_poly.pdbx_strand_id
1 'polypeptide(L)'
;MTTATLATGFALAVQPISGATLKTDSESLVTGAIDIPVKDGTIPAYRSAPATGSNFPIVLVIQEIFGVHEHIQDITRRFAKLGYLALPSAQRS
;
A
#
# COMPACT_ATOMS: atom_id res chain seq x y z
N MET A 1 4.97 17.80 43.94
CA MET A 1 4.28 17.28 42.75
C MET A 1 5.21 17.49 41.56
N THR A 2 5.91 16.44 41.15
CA THR A 2 7.02 16.50 40.18
C THR A 2 6.70 15.53 39.06
N THR A 3 5.75 15.89 38.19
CA THR A 3 5.22 14.98 37.16
C THR A 3 4.99 15.68 35.81
N ALA A 4 5.85 16.63 35.43
CA ALA A 4 5.69 17.37 34.18
C ALA A 4 6.93 17.40 33.26
N THR A 5 8.08 16.83 33.66
CA THR A 5 9.33 16.97 32.90
C THR A 5 9.53 15.94 31.79
N LEU A 6 8.89 14.77 31.83
CA LEU A 6 9.11 13.72 30.81
C LEU A 6 8.33 13.95 29.51
N ALA A 7 7.17 14.61 29.55
CA ALA A 7 6.34 14.86 28.36
C ALA A 7 6.97 15.89 27.41
N THR A 8 7.68 16.88 27.95
CA THR A 8 8.34 17.95 27.17
C THR A 8 9.53 17.43 26.35
N GLY A 9 10.25 16.41 26.85
CA GLY A 9 11.39 15.82 26.15
C GLY A 9 11.00 15.01 24.92
N PHE A 10 9.89 14.26 24.97
CA PHE A 10 9.35 13.54 23.82
C PHE A 10 8.78 14.49 22.75
N ALA A 11 8.15 15.59 23.18
CA ALA A 11 7.56 16.57 22.26
C ALA A 11 8.60 17.34 21.43
N LEU A 12 9.80 17.61 21.97
CA LEU A 12 10.89 18.25 21.23
C LEU A 12 11.67 17.30 20.32
N ALA A 13 11.64 16.00 20.62
CA ALA A 13 12.28 14.97 19.78
C ALA A 13 11.43 14.57 18.57
N VAL A 14 10.13 14.89 18.59
CA VAL A 14 9.28 14.80 17.40
C VAL A 14 9.60 16.02 16.52
N GLN A 15 10.43 15.81 15.51
CA GLN A 15 10.44 16.71 14.35
C GLN A 15 8.99 16.86 13.88
N PRO A 16 8.59 18.01 13.29
CA PRO A 16 7.25 18.12 12.72
C PRO A 16 7.05 16.87 11.87
N ILE A 17 6.10 16.03 12.29
CA ILE A 17 5.68 14.88 11.49
C ILE A 17 5.23 15.56 10.22
N SER A 18 6.04 15.44 9.17
CA SER A 18 5.65 15.88 7.84
C SER A 18 4.51 14.94 7.45
N GLY A 19 3.32 15.24 7.96
CA GLY A 19 2.06 14.58 7.64
C GLY A 19 1.64 14.96 6.23
N ALA A 20 2.59 15.13 5.31
CA ALA A 20 2.30 15.03 3.90
C ALA A 20 1.87 13.60 3.69
N THR A 21 0.58 13.38 3.47
CA THR A 21 0.08 12.13 2.93
C THR A 21 0.85 11.88 1.64
N LEU A 22 1.90 11.06 1.71
CA LEU A 22 2.69 10.69 0.55
C LEU A 22 1.78 9.84 -0.33
N LYS A 23 1.25 10.47 -1.38
CA LYS A 23 0.51 9.80 -2.44
C LYS A 23 1.49 9.51 -3.56
N THR A 24 1.74 8.24 -3.76
CA THR A 24 2.52 7.71 -4.88
C THR A 24 1.67 7.85 -6.13
N ASP A 25 2.21 8.56 -7.13
CA ASP A 25 1.59 8.69 -8.43
C ASP A 25 1.56 7.33 -9.15
N SER A 26 0.75 7.25 -10.22
CA SER A 26 0.63 6.04 -11.05
C SER A 26 1.42 6.14 -12.36
N GLU A 27 2.31 7.13 -12.50
CA GLU A 27 3.11 7.30 -13.71
C GLU A 27 4.01 6.08 -13.93
N SER A 28 4.06 5.57 -15.16
CA SER A 28 4.81 4.36 -15.51
C SER A 28 4.38 3.10 -14.74
N LEU A 29 3.20 3.09 -14.11
CA LEU A 29 2.61 1.93 -13.48
C LEU A 29 1.32 1.52 -14.19
N VAL A 30 1.05 0.22 -14.21
CA VAL A 30 -0.28 -0.34 -14.50
C VAL A 30 -0.93 -0.67 -13.17
N THR A 31 -1.95 0.09 -12.80
CA THR A 31 -2.65 -0.03 -11.52
C THR A 31 -4.15 -0.11 -11.74
N GLY A 32 -4.86 -0.84 -10.87
CA GLY A 32 -6.33 -0.88 -10.90
C GLY A 32 -6.93 -2.22 -10.50
N ALA A 33 -8.26 -2.26 -10.57
CA ALA A 33 -9.04 -3.46 -10.37
C ALA A 33 -8.85 -4.45 -11.52
N ILE A 34 -8.79 -5.73 -11.18
CA ILE A 34 -8.63 -6.85 -12.09
C ILE A 34 -9.52 -8.00 -11.64
N ASP A 35 -9.87 -8.87 -12.58
CA ASP A 35 -10.53 -10.13 -12.28
C ASP A 35 -9.54 -11.27 -12.43
N ILE A 36 -9.32 -12.02 -11.34
CA ILE A 36 -8.44 -13.19 -11.32
C ILE A 36 -9.30 -14.43 -11.61
N PRO A 37 -9.05 -15.17 -12.71
CA PRO A 37 -9.80 -16.38 -12.99
C PRO A 37 -9.42 -17.48 -11.99
N VAL A 38 -10.43 -18.13 -11.44
CA VAL A 38 -10.32 -19.31 -10.57
C VAL A 38 -11.23 -20.41 -11.09
N LYS A 39 -11.10 -21.64 -10.55
CA LYS A 39 -11.85 -22.80 -11.02
C LYS A 39 -13.37 -22.57 -11.08
N ASP A 40 -13.92 -21.88 -10.09
CA ASP A 40 -15.36 -21.72 -9.90
C ASP A 40 -15.86 -20.29 -10.20
N GLY A 41 -15.06 -19.45 -10.89
CA GLY A 41 -15.46 -18.09 -11.24
C GLY A 41 -14.30 -17.10 -11.36
N THR A 42 -14.54 -15.84 -11.05
CA THR A 42 -13.52 -14.79 -10.96
C THR A 42 -13.49 -14.19 -9.56
N ILE A 43 -12.30 -13.81 -9.12
CA ILE A 43 -12.11 -13.08 -7.86
C ILE A 43 -11.67 -11.65 -8.21
N PRO A 44 -12.44 -10.61 -7.82
CA PRO A 44 -12.01 -9.24 -8.00
C PRO A 44 -10.81 -8.96 -7.09
N ALA A 45 -9.79 -8.32 -7.63
CA ALA A 45 -8.59 -7.91 -6.91
C ALA A 45 -8.10 -6.57 -7.41
N TYR A 46 -7.20 -5.94 -6.65
CA TYR A 46 -6.45 -4.78 -7.11
C TYR A 46 -5.01 -5.22 -7.39
N ARG A 47 -4.36 -4.61 -8.39
CA ARG A 47 -2.91 -4.80 -8.61
C ARG A 47 -2.22 -3.49 -8.94
N SER A 48 -0.92 -3.43 -8.67
CA SER A 48 0.01 -2.43 -9.18
C SER A 48 1.26 -3.12 -9.71
N ALA A 49 1.70 -2.77 -10.91
CA ALA A 49 2.92 -3.30 -11.52
C ALA A 49 3.62 -2.22 -12.37
N PRO A 50 4.93 -2.33 -12.65
CA PRO A 50 5.59 -1.52 -13.66
C PRO A 50 4.89 -1.64 -15.02
N ALA A 51 4.78 -0.54 -15.76
CA ALA A 51 4.12 -0.52 -17.08
C ALA A 51 4.90 -1.26 -18.18
N THR A 52 6.20 -1.47 -17.98
CA THR A 52 7.08 -2.18 -18.92
C THR A 52 7.91 -3.22 -18.18
N GLY A 53 8.25 -4.31 -18.87
CA GLY A 53 8.93 -5.47 -18.30
C GLY A 53 8.02 -6.68 -18.15
N SER A 54 8.57 -7.77 -17.63
CA SER A 54 7.84 -9.02 -17.39
C SER A 54 8.49 -9.80 -16.24
N ASN A 55 7.79 -10.81 -15.71
CA ASN A 55 8.29 -11.69 -14.64
C ASN A 55 8.75 -10.94 -13.38
N PHE A 56 7.99 -9.94 -12.96
CA PHE A 56 8.28 -9.19 -11.74
C PHE A 56 8.18 -10.10 -10.50
N PRO A 57 9.07 -9.92 -9.50
CA PRO A 57 8.88 -10.52 -8.19
C PRO A 57 7.56 -10.07 -7.58
N ILE A 58 6.86 -10.99 -6.92
CA ILE A 58 5.52 -10.77 -6.39
C ILE A 58 5.58 -10.37 -4.92
N VAL A 59 4.85 -9.30 -4.57
CA VAL A 59 4.61 -8.88 -3.19
C VAL A 59 3.11 -8.99 -2.89
N LEU A 60 2.78 -9.78 -1.88
CA LEU A 60 1.43 -9.85 -1.33
C LEU A 60 1.33 -8.91 -0.13
N VAL A 61 0.44 -7.92 -0.21
CA VAL A 61 0.18 -6.96 0.87
C VAL A 61 -1.01 -7.45 1.68
N ILE A 62 -0.79 -7.78 2.95
CA ILE A 62 -1.88 -8.14 3.87
C ILE A 62 -2.47 -6.86 4.43
N GLN A 63 -3.72 -6.58 4.07
CA GLN A 63 -4.43 -5.39 4.50
C GLN A 63 -5.26 -5.64 5.76
N GLU A 64 -5.69 -4.54 6.37
CA GLU A 64 -6.59 -4.57 7.51
C GLU A 64 -8.05 -4.90 7.10
N ILE A 65 -8.91 -5.12 8.09
CA ILE A 65 -10.26 -5.68 7.95
C ILE A 65 -11.23 -4.83 7.08
N PHE A 66 -10.97 -3.54 6.87
CA PHE A 66 -11.84 -2.66 6.08
C PHE A 66 -11.57 -2.73 4.57
N GLY A 67 -10.54 -3.44 4.12
CA GLY A 67 -10.35 -3.78 2.70
C GLY A 67 -9.37 -2.89 1.94
N VAL A 68 -9.47 -2.87 0.61
CA VAL A 68 -8.50 -2.23 -0.31
C VAL A 68 -8.80 -0.75 -0.53
N HIS A 69 -8.73 0.06 0.52
CA HIS A 69 -8.88 1.51 0.40
C HIS A 69 -7.59 2.17 -0.14
N GLU A 70 -7.66 3.47 -0.48
CA GLU A 70 -6.59 4.21 -1.17
C GLU A 70 -5.21 4.09 -0.50
N HIS A 71 -5.15 3.96 0.83
CA HIS A 71 -3.87 3.77 1.52
C HIS A 71 -3.19 2.44 1.15
N ILE A 72 -3.96 1.35 1.09
CA ILE A 72 -3.44 0.05 0.68
C ILE A 72 -3.04 0.07 -0.79
N GLN A 73 -3.86 0.71 -1.64
CA GLN A 73 -3.52 0.92 -3.04
C GLN A 73 -2.20 1.69 -3.18
N ASP A 74 -2.00 2.74 -2.38
CA ASP A 74 -0.75 3.51 -2.34
C ASP A 74 0.46 2.66 -1.98
N ILE A 75 0.35 1.80 -0.97
CA ILE A 75 1.42 0.88 -0.58
C ILE A 75 1.80 -0.04 -1.75
N THR A 76 0.83 -0.61 -2.47
CA THR A 76 1.14 -1.45 -3.64
C THR A 76 1.81 -0.64 -4.76
N ARG A 77 1.44 0.63 -4.97
CA ARG A 77 2.10 1.51 -5.94
C ARG A 77 3.55 1.77 -5.59
N ARG A 78 3.88 1.94 -4.30
CA ARG A 78 5.28 2.08 -3.85
C ARG A 78 6.13 0.87 -4.19
N PHE A 79 5.61 -0.34 -3.96
CA PHE A 79 6.31 -1.56 -4.37
C PHE A 79 6.41 -1.68 -5.90
N ALA A 80 5.38 -1.27 -6.63
CA ALA A 80 5.43 -1.28 -8.09
C ALA A 80 6.48 -0.30 -8.65
N LYS A 81 6.68 0.87 -8.04
CA LYS A 81 7.79 1.78 -8.40
C LYS A 81 9.17 1.16 -8.20
N LEU A 82 9.29 0.18 -7.31
CA LEU A 82 10.53 -0.57 -7.04
C LEU A 82 10.71 -1.78 -7.97
N GLY A 83 9.82 -2.00 -8.93
CA GLY A 83 9.93 -3.10 -9.91
C GLY A 83 9.17 -4.39 -9.52
N TYR A 84 8.29 -4.34 -8.54
CA TYR A 84 7.52 -5.50 -8.08
C TYR A 84 6.10 -5.53 -8.67
N LEU A 85 5.56 -6.73 -8.88
CA LEU A 85 4.12 -6.90 -9.00
C LEU A 85 3.55 -6.97 -7.59
N ALA A 86 2.80 -5.95 -7.19
CA ALA A 86 2.19 -5.87 -5.87
C ALA A 86 0.67 -5.98 -5.96
N LEU A 87 0.10 -6.81 -5.08
CA LEU A 87 -1.35 -6.99 -4.96
C LEU A 87 -1.72 -7.13 -3.48
N PRO A 88 -2.86 -6.59 -3.04
CA PRO A 88 -3.39 -6.87 -1.72
C PRO A 88 -3.95 -8.29 -1.63
N SER A 89 -4.13 -8.78 -0.40
CA SER A 89 -4.87 -10.01 -0.14
C SER A 89 -6.28 -9.92 -0.72
N ALA A 90 -6.67 -10.93 -1.50
CA ALA A 90 -8.00 -11.04 -2.07
C ALA A 90 -9.06 -11.11 -0.96
N GLN A 91 -10.14 -10.36 -1.12
CA GLN A 91 -11.27 -10.39 -0.21
C GLN A 91 -12.42 -11.11 -0.91
N ARG A 92 -12.90 -12.20 -0.30
CA ARG A 92 -14.12 -12.86 -0.75
C ARG A 92 -15.29 -11.99 -0.28
N SER A 93 -16.00 -11.40 -1.23
CA SER A 93 -17.27 -10.71 -1.02
C SER A 93 -18.33 -11.66 -0.46
#